data_AF-A0A2V6NV85-F1
#
_entry.id   AF-A0A2V6NV85-F1
#
_cell.length_a   1.000
_cell.length_b   1.000
_cell.length_c   1.000
_cell.angle_alpha   90.00
_cell.angle_beta   90.00
_cell.angle_gamma   90.00
#
_symmetry.space_group_name_H-M   'P 1'
#
loop_
_entity.id
_entity.type
_entity.pdbx_description
1 polymer ?
#
loop_
_entity_poly.entity_id
_entity_poly.type
_entity_poly.pdbx_seq_one_letter_code
_entity_poly.pdbx_strand_id
1 'polypeptide(L)'
;MPSPGRPIGGGLDGPLRDLPQQQVAPAEPALERRRGRRRPPPSHPQNRVAPAQPALEQAAGHHAVRFGASLSLHPPAEQWALVRRIEELGFESIWTGDHVSFYLPLYESLTLLASYASITTRLRLGTAVYLLALRQPAIVAKITSTLDALSTGRLIFGVGVGGENPKEFEASGVPHRERGARVDEGIEVVRTLWRDTAATFKGRFTSFEGVSIDPKPAQPGGPPIWV
;
A
#
# COMPACT_ATOMS: atom_id res chain seq x y z
N MET A 1 -1.89 -73.47 -19.90
CA MET A 1 -1.16 -72.19 -20.06
C MET A 1 -1.78 -71.18 -19.09
N PRO A 2 -0.97 -70.38 -18.38
CA PRO A 2 -0.95 -70.37 -16.91
C PRO A 2 -1.71 -69.21 -16.21
N SER A 3 -1.85 -69.40 -14.90
CA SER A 3 -2.45 -68.55 -13.84
C SER A 3 -1.38 -67.60 -13.21
N PRO A 4 -1.65 -66.82 -12.13
CA PRO A 4 -1.18 -65.45 -11.98
C PRO A 4 -0.13 -65.22 -10.86
N GLY A 5 0.43 -64.00 -10.84
CA GLY A 5 0.88 -63.32 -9.61
C GLY A 5 2.33 -63.55 -9.16
N ARG A 6 3.05 -62.43 -8.97
CA ARG A 6 4.08 -62.11 -7.93
C ARG A 6 4.93 -60.90 -8.38
N PRO A 7 5.69 -60.23 -7.49
CA PRO A 7 5.24 -59.46 -6.34
C PRO A 7 5.82 -58.03 -6.37
N ILE A 8 5.31 -57.16 -5.49
CA ILE A 8 5.87 -55.84 -5.19
C ILE A 8 6.88 -56.02 -4.05
N GLY A 9 8.15 -55.65 -4.26
CA GLY A 9 9.18 -55.70 -3.24
C GLY A 9 10.51 -55.08 -3.68
N GLY A 10 11.04 -54.19 -2.84
CA GLY A 10 12.31 -53.46 -2.99
C GLY A 10 12.04 -51.97 -3.08
N GLY A 11 12.26 -51.13 -2.07
CA GLY A 11 13.28 -51.16 -1.02
C GLY A 11 13.85 -49.74 -0.99
N LEU A 12 13.25 -48.87 -0.16
CA LEU A 12 13.76 -47.51 0.08
C LEU A 12 14.36 -47.47 1.49
N ASP A 13 15.44 -48.23 1.69
CA ASP A 13 16.35 -48.04 2.81
C ASP A 13 17.56 -47.23 2.32
N GLY A 14 17.42 -45.91 2.43
CA GLY A 14 18.52 -44.95 2.29
C GLY A 14 18.59 -44.10 3.57
N PRO A 15 19.77 -43.90 4.18
CA PRO A 15 19.87 -43.26 5.48
C PRO A 15 19.44 -41.79 5.40
N LEU A 16 18.57 -41.38 6.34
CA LEU A 16 18.27 -39.98 6.62
C LEU A 16 19.59 -39.25 6.89
N ARG A 17 19.93 -38.28 6.05
CA ARG A 17 21.03 -37.35 6.29
C ARG A 17 20.66 -36.44 7.46
N ASP A 18 21.55 -36.40 8.44
CA ASP A 18 21.51 -35.52 9.60
C ASP A 18 21.37 -34.05 9.19
N LEU A 19 20.30 -33.41 9.65
CA LEU A 19 20.16 -31.96 9.66
C LEU A 19 20.91 -31.41 10.90
N PRO A 20 21.71 -30.34 10.78
CA PRO A 20 22.42 -29.79 11.91
C PRO A 20 21.45 -29.26 12.96
N GLN A 21 21.60 -29.71 14.21
CA GLN A 21 20.87 -29.21 15.36
C GLN A 21 21.21 -27.72 15.55
N GLN A 22 20.20 -26.86 15.44
CA GLN A 22 20.30 -25.47 15.87
C GLN A 22 20.55 -25.45 17.38
N GLN A 23 21.72 -24.97 17.79
CA GLN A 23 22.02 -24.63 19.16
C GLN A 23 21.06 -23.53 19.63
N VAL A 24 20.17 -23.89 20.54
CA VAL A 24 19.36 -22.95 21.31
C VAL A 24 20.30 -22.26 22.30
N ALA A 25 20.43 -20.93 22.18
CA ALA A 25 21.20 -20.12 23.11
C ALA A 25 20.63 -20.24 24.54
N PRO A 26 21.47 -20.23 25.60
CA PRO A 26 20.99 -20.38 26.96
C PRO A 26 20.16 -19.15 27.39
N ALA A 27 19.10 -19.43 28.15
CA ALA A 27 18.24 -18.42 28.76
C ALA A 27 19.01 -17.56 29.77
N GLU A 28 18.84 -16.24 29.69
CA GLU A 28 19.39 -15.29 30.67
C GLU A 28 18.76 -15.48 32.06
N PRO A 29 19.52 -15.34 33.16
CA PRO A 29 18.98 -15.50 34.50
C PRO A 29 18.12 -14.31 34.94
N ALA A 30 17.09 -14.65 35.72
CA ALA A 30 16.03 -13.78 36.21
C ALA A 30 16.53 -12.62 37.10
N LEU A 31 15.89 -11.46 36.92
CA LEU A 31 16.09 -10.22 37.68
C LEU A 31 15.99 -10.40 39.20
N GLU A 32 17.06 -10.02 39.90
CA GLU A 32 17.09 -9.87 41.35
C GLU A 32 16.39 -8.58 41.79
N ARG A 33 15.37 -8.71 42.66
CA ARG A 33 14.56 -7.59 43.16
C ARG A 33 15.33 -6.78 44.20
N ARG A 34 15.91 -5.65 43.81
CA ARG A 34 16.38 -4.61 44.76
C ARG A 34 15.24 -3.67 45.14
N ARG A 35 14.86 -3.71 46.42
CA ARG A 35 13.98 -2.72 47.07
C ARG A 35 14.73 -1.41 47.31
N GLY A 36 14.12 -0.29 46.93
CA GLY A 36 14.26 0.98 47.67
C GLY A 36 15.08 2.09 47.02
N ARG A 37 14.41 2.97 46.26
CA ARG A 37 14.45 4.43 46.37
C ARG A 37 13.29 5.01 45.53
N ARG A 38 12.36 5.73 46.16
CA ARG A 38 11.22 6.36 45.48
C ARG A 38 11.73 7.36 44.43
N ARG A 39 11.42 7.14 43.15
CA ARG A 39 11.58 8.14 42.10
C ARG A 39 10.55 9.27 42.31
N PRO A 40 10.93 10.55 42.18
CA PRO A 40 9.95 11.63 42.11
C PRO A 40 9.12 11.49 40.81
N PRO A 41 7.88 12.01 40.79
CA PRO A 41 7.00 11.90 39.62
C PRO A 41 7.61 12.65 38.42
N PRO A 42 7.35 12.20 37.17
CA PRO A 42 7.80 12.92 35.99
C PRO A 42 7.13 14.30 35.96
N SER A 43 7.95 15.35 35.83
CA SER A 43 7.48 16.69 35.52
C SER A 43 6.77 16.67 34.17
N HIS A 44 5.48 17.03 34.15
CA HIS A 44 4.73 17.28 32.92
C HIS A 44 5.53 18.21 32.00
N PRO A 45 5.75 17.87 30.72
CA PRO A 45 6.24 18.85 29.77
C PRO A 45 5.16 19.92 29.66
N GLN A 46 5.51 21.14 30.06
CA GLN A 46 4.68 22.31 29.83
C GLN A 46 4.36 22.37 28.34
N ASN A 47 3.06 22.40 28.06
CA ASN A 47 2.48 22.53 26.74
C ASN A 47 2.93 23.87 26.14
N ARG A 48 4.08 23.88 25.46
CA ARG A 48 4.55 25.04 24.72
C ARG A 48 3.79 25.05 23.41
N VAL A 49 2.62 25.68 23.44
CA VAL A 49 1.88 26.04 22.23
C VAL A 49 2.85 26.82 21.34
N ALA A 50 3.25 26.22 20.22
CA ALA A 50 3.97 26.93 19.17
C ALA A 50 3.10 28.13 18.74
N PRO A 51 3.68 29.32 18.49
CA PRO A 51 2.88 30.45 18.07
C PRO A 51 2.14 30.08 16.78
N ALA A 52 0.81 30.28 16.79
CA ALA A 52 -0.01 30.15 15.61
C ALA A 52 0.61 31.02 14.51
N GLN A 53 1.00 30.40 13.39
CA GLN A 53 1.37 31.15 12.20
C GLN A 53 0.14 31.97 11.80
N PRO A 54 0.30 33.27 11.48
CA PRO A 54 -0.83 34.10 11.10
C PRO A 54 -1.49 33.49 9.86
N ALA A 55 -2.82 33.37 9.95
CA ALA A 55 -3.69 32.89 8.88
C ALA A 55 -3.33 33.59 7.56
N LEU A 56 -2.77 32.82 6.63
CA LEU A 56 -2.71 33.19 5.22
C LEU A 56 -4.11 33.02 4.63
N GLU A 57 -5.04 33.85 5.09
CA GLU A 57 -6.38 33.89 4.54
C GLU A 57 -6.79 35.35 4.37
N GLN A 58 -6.29 35.94 3.28
CA GLN A 58 -7.01 36.89 2.43
C GLN A 58 -6.10 37.37 1.30
N ALA A 59 -6.12 36.64 0.19
CA ALA A 59 -5.84 37.20 -1.13
C ALA A 59 -6.74 36.48 -2.15
N ALA A 60 -7.81 37.17 -2.53
CA ALA A 60 -8.69 36.77 -3.61
C ALA A 60 -7.94 36.71 -4.96
N GLY A 61 -8.33 35.78 -5.83
CA GLY A 61 -8.29 36.01 -7.28
C GLY A 61 -7.11 35.48 -8.10
N HIS A 62 -6.23 34.63 -7.58
CA HIS A 62 -5.20 33.97 -8.40
C HIS A 62 -5.37 32.44 -8.33
N HIS A 63 -5.39 31.78 -9.49
CA HIS A 63 -5.24 30.32 -9.55
C HIS A 63 -3.89 29.95 -8.93
N ALA A 64 -3.89 29.59 -7.66
CA ALA A 64 -2.68 29.18 -6.96
C ALA A 64 -2.14 27.91 -7.63
N VAL A 65 -0.99 28.02 -8.29
CA VAL A 65 -0.29 26.88 -8.86
C VAL A 65 0.30 26.07 -7.70
N ARG A 66 0.00 24.77 -7.70
CA ARG A 66 0.44 23.83 -6.68
C ARG A 66 1.50 22.93 -7.27
N PHE A 67 2.57 22.67 -6.52
CA PHE A 67 3.70 21.89 -7.00
C PHE A 67 3.73 20.51 -6.33
N GLY A 68 3.93 19.48 -7.17
CA GLY A 68 4.15 18.11 -6.75
C GLY A 68 5.53 17.62 -7.16
N ALA A 69 6.00 16.54 -6.53
CA ALA A 69 7.26 15.90 -6.84
C ALA A 69 7.07 14.41 -7.14
N SER A 70 8.00 13.85 -7.91
CA SER A 70 8.16 12.40 -8.06
C SER A 70 9.65 12.08 -7.90
N LEU A 71 9.94 10.91 -7.35
CA LEU A 71 11.30 10.45 -7.11
C LEU A 71 11.58 9.22 -7.96
N SER A 72 12.81 9.14 -8.47
CA SER A 72 13.38 7.87 -8.93
C SER A 72 13.58 6.91 -7.75
N LEU A 73 14.01 5.69 -8.05
CA LEU A 73 14.30 4.69 -7.04
C LEU A 73 15.61 5.02 -6.30
N HIS A 74 15.56 5.18 -4.98
CA HIS A 74 16.72 5.25 -4.09
C HIS A 74 16.65 4.16 -3.00
N PRO A 75 17.77 3.84 -2.32
CA PRO A 75 17.74 3.02 -1.12
C PRO A 75 16.75 3.59 -0.07
N PRO A 76 16.08 2.75 0.73
CA PRO A 76 14.95 3.20 1.54
C PRO A 76 15.25 4.38 2.48
N ALA A 77 16.40 4.38 3.15
CA ALA A 77 16.79 5.46 4.05
C ALA A 77 16.91 6.83 3.35
N GLU A 78 17.49 6.82 2.15
CA GLU A 78 17.61 8.01 1.30
C GLU A 78 16.24 8.42 0.75
N GLN A 79 15.45 7.45 0.30
CA GLN A 79 14.08 7.67 -0.20
C GLN A 79 13.24 8.43 0.84
N TRP A 80 13.21 7.97 2.08
CA TRP A 80 12.45 8.60 3.16
C TRP A 80 13.00 9.98 3.55
N ALA A 81 14.32 10.17 3.53
CA ALA A 81 14.93 11.47 3.79
C ALA A 81 14.54 12.50 2.72
N LEU A 82 14.55 12.11 1.45
CA LEU A 82 14.11 12.97 0.34
C LEU A 82 12.63 13.32 0.44
N VAL A 83 11.77 12.37 0.81
CA VAL A 83 10.33 12.61 0.98
C VAL A 83 10.04 13.60 2.11
N ARG A 84 10.74 13.49 3.25
CA ARG A 84 10.65 14.49 4.33
C ARG A 84 11.12 15.85 3.84
N ARG A 85 12.22 15.88 3.09
CA ARG A 85 12.74 17.13 2.54
C ARG A 85 11.76 17.80 1.57
N ILE A 86 11.06 17.02 0.73
CA ILE A 86 9.99 17.50 -0.15
C ILE A 86 8.87 18.17 0.67
N GLU A 87 8.43 17.55 1.78
CA GLU A 87 7.41 18.15 2.66
C GLU A 87 7.90 19.44 3.36
N GLU A 88 9.16 19.47 3.79
CA GLU A 88 9.78 20.66 4.40
C GLU A 88 9.91 21.83 3.43
N LEU A 89 10.16 21.54 2.15
CA LEU A 89 10.27 22.54 1.08
C LEU A 89 8.91 23.10 0.64
N GLY A 90 7.80 22.58 1.17
CA GLY A 90 6.46 23.09 0.91
C GLY A 90 5.82 22.57 -0.37
N PHE A 91 6.32 21.45 -0.93
CA PHE A 91 5.58 20.73 -1.97
C PHE A 91 4.26 20.24 -1.39
N GLU A 92 3.22 20.22 -2.23
CA GLU A 92 1.89 19.82 -1.80
C GLU A 92 1.65 18.32 -1.98
N SER A 93 2.32 17.70 -2.95
CA SER A 93 2.05 16.31 -3.31
C SER A 93 3.31 15.55 -3.72
N ILE A 94 3.29 14.25 -3.48
CA ILE A 94 4.27 13.31 -4.00
C ILE A 94 3.58 12.22 -4.81
N TRP A 95 4.16 11.90 -5.96
CA TRP A 95 3.57 11.06 -6.98
C TRP A 95 4.42 9.83 -7.27
N THR A 96 3.79 8.68 -7.47
CA THR A 96 4.44 7.44 -7.87
C THR A 96 3.82 6.90 -9.17
N GLY A 97 4.67 6.45 -10.08
CA GLY A 97 4.24 5.62 -11.22
C GLY A 97 3.98 4.18 -10.77
N ASP A 98 3.34 3.39 -11.62
CA ASP A 98 2.97 2.02 -11.30
C ASP A 98 3.25 1.08 -12.46
N HIS A 99 4.01 0.02 -12.18
CA HIS A 99 4.26 -1.09 -13.09
C HIS A 99 4.53 -2.38 -12.31
N VAL A 100 4.00 -3.50 -12.81
CA VAL A 100 4.31 -4.84 -12.29
C VAL A 100 5.63 -5.36 -12.87
N SER A 101 5.91 -5.02 -14.12
CA SER A 101 7.13 -5.39 -14.84
C SER A 101 7.48 -4.28 -15.81
N PHE A 102 8.67 -3.70 -15.68
CA PHE A 102 9.11 -2.56 -16.47
C PHE A 102 10.62 -2.56 -16.68
N TYR A 103 11.08 -1.80 -17.67
CA TYR A 103 12.50 -1.72 -18.03
C TYR A 103 13.32 -0.85 -17.05
N LEU A 104 12.66 0.01 -16.28
CA LEU A 104 13.26 0.73 -15.16
C LEU A 104 12.85 0.08 -13.83
N PRO A 105 13.71 0.09 -12.81
CA PRO A 105 13.34 -0.41 -11.50
C PRO A 105 12.47 0.62 -10.75
N LEU A 106 11.38 0.15 -10.15
CA LEU A 106 10.47 0.96 -9.32
C LEU A 106 9.95 0.13 -8.14
N TYR A 107 9.54 0.81 -7.07
CA TYR A 107 8.75 0.19 -6.01
C TYR A 107 7.28 0.03 -6.43
N GLU A 108 6.59 -0.92 -5.82
CA GLU A 108 5.12 -1.02 -5.95
C GLU A 108 4.47 0.25 -5.40
N SER A 109 3.59 0.85 -6.21
CA SER A 109 3.12 2.22 -6.03
C SER A 109 2.39 2.47 -4.70
N LEU A 110 1.37 1.67 -4.37
CA LEU A 110 0.57 1.87 -3.16
C LEU A 110 1.35 1.48 -1.89
N THR A 111 2.22 0.48 -1.99
CA THR A 111 3.11 0.09 -0.89
C THR A 111 4.10 1.20 -0.57
N LEU A 112 4.67 1.84 -1.59
CA LEU A 112 5.58 2.98 -1.42
C LEU A 112 4.86 4.17 -0.77
N LEU A 113 3.67 4.53 -1.27
CA LEU A 113 2.86 5.60 -0.69
C LEU A 113 2.44 5.32 0.76
N ALA A 114 2.13 4.06 1.10
CA ALA A 114 1.85 3.67 2.48
C ALA A 114 3.05 3.90 3.40
N SER A 115 4.28 3.66 2.92
CA SER A 115 5.48 4.01 3.68
C SER A 115 5.59 5.52 3.91
N TYR A 116 5.27 6.33 2.90
CA TYR A 116 5.32 7.80 3.00
C TYR A 116 4.24 8.36 3.93
N ALA A 117 3.05 7.76 3.96
CA ALA A 117 1.97 8.17 4.85
C ALA A 117 2.41 8.24 6.32
N SER A 118 3.26 7.30 6.74
CA SER A 118 3.75 7.21 8.13
C SER A 118 4.83 8.24 8.52
N ILE A 119 5.50 8.85 7.53
CA ILE A 119 6.64 9.77 7.77
C ILE A 119 6.35 11.21 7.33
N THR A 120 5.14 11.47 6.81
CA THR A 120 4.68 12.77 6.33
C THR A 120 3.35 13.11 6.97
N THR A 121 3.05 14.41 7.10
CA THR A 121 1.86 14.88 7.82
C THR A 121 0.90 15.70 6.94
N ARG A 122 1.40 16.28 5.84
CA ARG A 122 0.67 17.21 4.98
C ARG A 122 0.69 16.81 3.52
N LEU A 123 1.77 16.17 3.05
CA LEU A 123 1.90 15.79 1.64
C LEU A 123 0.73 14.93 1.17
N ARG A 124 0.08 15.35 0.08
CA ARG A 124 -0.87 14.51 -0.65
C ARG A 124 -0.10 13.38 -1.33
N LEU A 125 -0.65 12.18 -1.26
CA LEU A 125 -0.02 10.95 -1.74
C LEU A 125 -0.73 10.52 -3.01
N GLY A 126 -0.05 10.52 -4.14
CA GLY A 126 -0.68 10.36 -5.45
C GLY A 126 -0.09 9.23 -6.29
N THR A 127 -0.93 8.56 -7.07
CA THR A 127 -0.49 7.70 -8.18
C THR A 127 -0.61 8.45 -9.50
N ALA A 128 0.39 8.34 -10.37
CA ALA A 128 0.44 9.00 -11.69
C ALA A 128 1.12 8.10 -12.74
N VAL A 129 0.46 7.06 -13.23
CA VAL A 129 -0.91 6.59 -12.90
C VAL A 129 -0.87 5.15 -12.41
N TYR A 130 -1.87 4.73 -11.66
CA TYR A 130 -2.05 3.36 -11.19
C TYR A 130 -2.66 2.46 -12.26
N LEU A 131 -2.10 1.27 -12.48
CA LEU A 131 -2.57 0.33 -13.50
C LEU A 131 -3.64 -0.60 -12.92
N LEU A 132 -4.86 -0.06 -12.77
CA LEU A 132 -5.99 -0.77 -12.15
C LEU A 132 -6.37 -2.04 -12.91
N ALA A 133 -6.24 -2.06 -14.24
CA ALA A 133 -6.59 -3.21 -15.06
C ALA A 133 -5.79 -4.47 -14.72
N LEU A 134 -4.60 -4.32 -14.11
CA LEU A 134 -3.70 -5.43 -13.77
C LEU A 134 -4.05 -6.10 -12.43
N ARG A 135 -5.01 -5.59 -11.68
CA ARG A 135 -5.26 -6.00 -10.30
C ARG A 135 -6.74 -6.25 -10.04
N GLN A 136 -7.03 -7.03 -9.00
CA GLN A 136 -8.39 -7.27 -8.56
C GLN A 136 -8.97 -6.02 -7.89
N PRO A 137 -10.05 -5.42 -8.42
CA PRO A 137 -10.52 -4.12 -7.95
C PRO A 137 -11.03 -4.14 -6.51
N ALA A 138 -11.55 -5.28 -6.02
CA ALA A 138 -11.94 -5.42 -4.62
C ALA A 138 -10.74 -5.32 -3.65
N ILE A 139 -9.59 -5.91 -4.02
CA ILE A 139 -8.35 -5.80 -3.24
C ILE A 139 -7.85 -4.37 -3.29
N VAL A 140 -7.87 -3.74 -4.47
CA VAL A 140 -7.46 -2.34 -4.63
C VAL A 140 -8.33 -1.41 -3.79
N ALA A 141 -9.65 -1.62 -3.76
CA ALA A 141 -10.57 -0.84 -2.94
C ALA A 141 -10.20 -0.90 -1.45
N LYS A 142 -9.86 -2.09 -0.95
CA LYS A 142 -9.41 -2.30 0.43
C LYS A 142 -8.05 -1.66 0.73
N ILE A 143 -7.08 -1.77 -0.18
CA ILE A 143 -5.75 -1.16 0.00
C ILE A 143 -5.88 0.36 0.03
N THR A 144 -6.60 0.93 -0.92
CA THR A 144 -6.78 2.38 -1.06
C THR A 144 -7.61 2.97 0.08
N SER A 145 -8.66 2.28 0.56
CA SER A 145 -9.42 2.75 1.73
C SER A 145 -8.55 2.73 2.99
N THR A 146 -7.70 1.70 3.14
CA THR A 146 -6.75 1.60 4.25
C THR A 146 -5.69 2.69 4.18
N LEU A 147 -5.08 2.92 3.01
CA LEU A 147 -4.09 3.98 2.82
C LEU A 147 -4.69 5.37 3.05
N ASP A 148 -5.91 5.60 2.60
CA ASP A 148 -6.60 6.85 2.84
C ASP A 148 -6.85 7.09 4.33
N ALA A 149 -7.29 6.05 5.06
CA ALA A 149 -7.45 6.13 6.52
C ALA A 149 -6.11 6.37 7.24
N LEU A 150 -5.06 5.62 6.89
CA LEU A 150 -3.72 5.76 7.49
C LEU A 150 -3.07 7.11 7.20
N SER A 151 -3.37 7.69 6.03
CA SER A 151 -2.88 9.00 5.63
C SER A 151 -3.79 10.14 6.05
N THR A 152 -4.84 9.88 6.82
CA THR A 152 -5.85 10.86 7.27
C THR A 152 -6.45 11.66 6.11
N GLY A 153 -6.74 10.98 5.00
CA GLY A 153 -7.45 11.56 3.86
C GLY A 153 -6.56 12.25 2.83
N ARG A 154 -5.29 11.84 2.71
CA ARG A 154 -4.31 12.48 1.81
C ARG A 154 -4.13 11.77 0.47
N LEU A 155 -4.79 10.64 0.23
CA LEU A 155 -4.65 9.89 -1.02
C LEU A 155 -5.34 10.61 -2.20
N ILE A 156 -4.65 10.69 -3.33
CA ILE A 156 -5.23 10.91 -4.66
C ILE A 156 -4.98 9.64 -5.47
N PHE A 157 -6.05 9.00 -5.93
CA PHE A 157 -5.96 7.76 -6.68
C PHE A 157 -5.99 8.04 -8.19
N GLY A 158 -4.85 8.46 -8.74
CA GLY A 158 -4.72 8.61 -10.20
C GLY A 158 -4.64 7.24 -10.86
N VAL A 159 -5.56 6.95 -11.77
CA VAL A 159 -5.75 5.66 -12.45
C VAL A 159 -5.58 5.88 -13.93
N GLY A 160 -4.91 4.95 -14.60
CA GLY A 160 -4.78 5.00 -16.05
C GLY A 160 -4.92 3.64 -16.69
N VAL A 161 -5.18 3.66 -17.99
CA VAL A 161 -5.41 2.45 -18.78
C VAL A 161 -4.14 1.60 -18.92
N GLY A 162 -2.97 2.24 -18.88
CA GLY A 162 -1.67 1.60 -19.09
C GLY A 162 -1.55 0.94 -20.46
N GLY A 163 -0.55 0.05 -20.56
CA GLY A 163 -0.35 -0.77 -21.75
C GLY A 163 0.87 -0.39 -22.60
N GLU A 164 1.74 0.50 -22.12
CA GLU A 164 3.05 0.76 -22.72
C GLU A 164 3.88 -0.53 -22.81
N ASN A 165 3.81 -1.39 -21.78
CA ASN A 165 4.49 -2.67 -21.78
C ASN A 165 3.49 -3.84 -21.76
N PRO A 166 3.11 -4.43 -22.91
CA PRO A 166 2.19 -5.57 -22.94
C PRO A 166 2.63 -6.79 -22.12
N LYS A 167 3.92 -6.91 -21.77
CA LYS A 167 4.40 -8.01 -20.91
C LYS A 167 3.90 -7.93 -19.47
N GLU A 168 3.56 -6.74 -18.96
CA GLU A 168 2.98 -6.61 -17.62
C GLU A 168 1.55 -7.16 -17.57
N PHE A 169 0.82 -7.08 -18.69
CA PHE A 169 -0.51 -7.67 -18.86
C PHE A 169 -0.43 -9.20 -18.92
N GLU A 170 0.53 -9.74 -19.68
CA GLU A 170 0.81 -11.19 -19.72
C GLU A 170 1.17 -11.73 -18.33
N ALA A 171 2.09 -11.07 -17.63
CA ALA A 171 2.52 -11.44 -16.28
C ALA A 171 1.36 -11.38 -15.25
N SER A 172 0.41 -10.47 -15.46
CA SER A 172 -0.77 -10.30 -14.59
C SER A 172 -1.96 -11.17 -15.01
N GLY A 173 -1.84 -11.94 -16.09
CA GLY A 173 -2.94 -12.77 -16.61
C GLY A 173 -4.12 -11.98 -17.19
N VAL A 174 -3.89 -10.75 -17.64
CA VAL A 174 -4.93 -9.85 -18.14
C VAL A 174 -4.79 -9.68 -19.66
N PRO A 175 -5.83 -9.96 -20.46
CA PRO A 175 -5.78 -9.68 -21.89
C PRO A 175 -5.61 -8.18 -22.15
N HIS A 176 -4.51 -7.78 -22.80
CA HIS A 176 -4.19 -6.36 -23.07
C HIS A 176 -5.30 -5.60 -23.81
N ARG A 177 -6.08 -6.31 -24.66
CA ARG A 177 -7.24 -5.75 -25.38
C ARG A 177 -8.41 -5.34 -24.47
N GLU A 178 -8.46 -5.84 -23.24
CA GLU A 178 -9.55 -5.59 -22.28
C GLU A 178 -9.21 -4.45 -21.32
N ARG A 179 -8.01 -3.87 -21.39
CA ARG A 179 -7.48 -2.93 -20.39
C ARG A 179 -8.38 -1.72 -20.12
N GLY A 180 -8.94 -1.10 -21.16
CA GLY A 180 -9.83 0.06 -21.00
C GLY A 180 -11.11 -0.31 -20.26
N ALA A 181 -11.84 -1.31 -20.76
CA ALA A 181 -13.08 -1.78 -20.14
C ALA A 181 -12.87 -2.29 -18.70
N ARG A 182 -11.71 -2.89 -18.40
CA ARG A 182 -11.35 -3.31 -17.03
C ARG A 182 -11.06 -2.14 -16.12
N VAL A 183 -10.45 -1.06 -16.61
CA VAL A 183 -10.26 0.18 -15.84
C VAL A 183 -11.60 0.83 -15.54
N ASP A 184 -12.47 0.99 -16.54
CA ASP A 184 -13.79 1.59 -16.37
C ASP A 184 -14.60 0.83 -15.31
N GLU A 185 -14.76 -0.48 -15.47
CA GLU A 185 -15.48 -1.31 -14.50
C GLU A 185 -14.78 -1.36 -13.13
N GLY A 186 -13.44 -1.39 -13.13
CA GLY A 186 -12.66 -1.39 -11.89
C GLY A 186 -12.89 -0.14 -11.05
N ILE A 187 -12.98 1.04 -11.69
CA ILE A 187 -13.28 2.31 -11.01
C ILE A 187 -14.68 2.25 -10.37
N GLU A 188 -15.68 1.70 -11.08
CA GLU A 188 -17.03 1.53 -10.56
C GLU A 188 -17.09 0.57 -9.36
N VAL A 189 -16.38 -0.55 -9.45
CA VAL A 189 -16.25 -1.52 -8.33
C VAL A 189 -15.63 -0.84 -7.12
N VAL A 190 -14.51 -0.13 -7.29
CA VAL A 190 -13.78 0.52 -6.20
C VAL A 190 -14.68 1.56 -5.51
N ARG A 191 -15.35 2.43 -6.28
CA ARG A 191 -16.30 3.42 -5.75
C ARG A 191 -17.47 2.77 -5.01
N THR A 192 -18.01 1.67 -5.55
CA THR A 192 -19.12 0.94 -4.94
C THR A 192 -18.72 0.36 -3.58
N LEU A 193 -17.55 -0.27 -3.50
CA LEU A 193 -17.03 -0.83 -2.25
C LEU A 193 -16.66 0.25 -1.22
N TRP A 194 -16.17 1.41 -1.64
CA TRP A 194 -15.94 2.55 -0.75
C TRP A 194 -17.24 3.14 -0.20
N ARG A 195 -18.31 3.21 -1.00
CA ARG A 195 -19.56 3.88 -0.63
C ARG A 195 -20.49 3.00 0.18
N ASP A 196 -20.70 1.75 -0.25
CA ASP A 196 -21.83 0.95 0.20
C ASP A 196 -21.43 -0.10 1.26
N THR A 197 -22.30 -0.33 2.24
CA THR A 197 -22.21 -1.42 3.24
C THR A 197 -23.63 -1.94 3.50
N ALA A 198 -24.02 -3.13 3.09
CA ALA A 198 -23.30 -4.09 2.24
C ALA A 198 -23.39 -3.70 0.75
N ALA A 199 -22.30 -3.90 0.01
CA ALA A 199 -22.16 -3.58 -1.40
C ALA A 199 -22.48 -4.79 -2.29
N THR A 200 -23.13 -4.53 -3.42
CA THR A 200 -23.41 -5.50 -4.48
C THR A 200 -23.03 -4.90 -5.82
N PHE A 201 -22.38 -5.68 -6.68
CA PHE A 201 -21.96 -5.25 -8.00
C PHE A 201 -22.06 -6.42 -8.99
N LYS A 202 -22.49 -6.15 -10.22
CA LYS A 202 -22.62 -7.14 -11.29
C LYS A 202 -22.09 -6.58 -12.59
N GLY A 203 -20.81 -6.82 -12.85
CA GLY A 203 -20.10 -6.41 -14.06
C GLY A 203 -19.75 -7.59 -14.96
N ARG A 204 -18.96 -7.28 -15.99
CA ARG A 204 -18.40 -8.25 -16.94
C ARG A 204 -17.17 -8.96 -16.37
N PHE A 205 -16.35 -8.25 -15.59
CA PHE A 205 -15.09 -8.76 -15.05
C PHE A 205 -15.16 -9.07 -13.55
N THR A 206 -16.02 -8.37 -12.82
CA THR A 206 -16.20 -8.47 -11.37
C THR A 206 -17.68 -8.60 -11.01
N SER A 207 -18.02 -9.51 -10.10
CA SER A 207 -19.36 -9.63 -9.54
C SER A 207 -19.28 -10.06 -8.08
N PHE A 208 -20.09 -9.46 -7.21
CA PHE A 208 -20.23 -9.83 -5.80
C PHE A 208 -21.57 -9.33 -5.24
N GLU A 209 -22.02 -9.92 -4.14
CA GLU A 209 -23.28 -9.58 -3.48
C GLU A 209 -23.09 -9.54 -1.96
N GLY A 210 -23.62 -8.49 -1.32
CA GLY A 210 -23.62 -8.36 0.14
C GLY A 210 -22.22 -8.26 0.77
N VAL A 211 -21.21 -7.75 0.04
CA VAL A 211 -19.83 -7.64 0.52
C VAL A 211 -19.59 -6.30 1.20
N SER A 212 -18.82 -6.28 2.29
CA SER A 212 -18.39 -5.04 2.94
C SER A 212 -16.87 -4.96 3.02
N ILE A 213 -16.32 -3.75 2.86
CA ILE A 213 -14.91 -3.46 3.14
C ILE A 213 -14.82 -2.37 4.20
N ASP A 214 -14.05 -2.65 5.25
CA ASP A 214 -13.74 -1.73 6.36
C ASP A 214 -12.24 -1.75 6.65
N PRO A 215 -11.58 -0.65 7.01
CA PRO A 215 -12.19 0.66 7.21
C PRO A 215 -12.63 1.27 5.88
N LYS A 216 -13.70 2.06 5.94
CA LYS A 216 -14.06 2.99 4.87
C LYS A 216 -12.99 4.07 4.73
N PRO A 217 -12.87 4.68 3.54
CA PRO A 217 -11.96 5.80 3.36
C PRO A 217 -12.25 6.94 4.34
N ALA A 218 -11.22 7.70 4.70
CA ALA A 218 -11.37 8.89 5.53
C ALA A 218 -12.01 10.05 4.74
N GLN A 219 -11.76 10.12 3.43
CA GLN A 219 -12.38 11.11 2.54
C GLN A 219 -13.84 10.70 2.21
N PRO A 220 -14.84 11.61 2.37
CA PRO A 220 -16.23 11.35 1.98
C PRO A 220 -16.35 10.94 0.51
N GLY A 221 -16.96 9.77 0.24
CA GLY A 221 -17.07 9.21 -1.11
C GLY A 221 -15.80 8.52 -1.63
N GLY A 222 -14.73 8.50 -0.82
CA GLY A 222 -13.44 7.91 -1.15
C GLY A 222 -12.41 8.91 -1.67
N PRO A 223 -11.15 8.47 -1.85
CA PRO A 223 -10.11 9.27 -2.48
C PRO A 223 -10.53 9.80 -3.84
N PRO A 224 -10.17 11.05 -4.21
CA PRO A 224 -10.35 11.54 -5.56
C PRO A 224 -9.69 10.61 -6.57
N ILE A 225 -10.46 10.16 -7.56
CA ILE A 225 -9.95 9.39 -8.69
C ILE A 225 -9.66 10.34 -9.84
N TRP A 226 -8.41 10.41 -10.28
CA TRP A 226 -8.00 11.16 -11.47
C TRP A 226 -7.77 10.17 -12.61
N VAL A 227 -8.24 10.47 -13.81
CA VAL A 227 -8.13 9.61 -15.00
C VAL A 227 -7.34 10.33 -16.07
#